data_AF-A0A962K8F6-F1
#
_entry.id   AF-A0A962K8F6-F1
#
_cell.length_a   1.000
_cell.length_b   1.000
_cell.length_c   1.000
_cell.angle_alpha   90.00
_cell.angle_beta   90.00
_cell.angle_gamma   90.00
#
_symmetry.space_group_name_H-M   'P 1'
#
loop_
_entity.id
_entity.type
_entity.pdbx_description
1 polymer ?
#
loop_
_entity_poly.entity_id
_entity_poly.type
_entity_poly.pdbx_seq_one_letter_code
_entity_poly.pdbx_strand_id
1 'polypeptide(L)'
;MTFRTLLIMGVLAINSLAGNPTQAAEEETVSLRTVLARYPGAIRKAPTVEPELAQRLFRRGNTYSNLERYDQAIEEFEKSIVADPNFAEAYRSLANTYYSLERFQEAKPTFARYIALTLDQEPTPAIRTAIATLGDLEREDGNFEESIALDLKSIELDPGNDSLVHIMGNTYNNAGATDKAIRIYQAGIETRPDNAYFYRTVGRFLEQEGRLQEALEQYQQAAERDPDSDFYATLVENLRARLEP
;
A
#
# COMPACT_ATOMS: atom_id res chain seq x y z
N MET A 1 0.33 -4.18 24.57
CA MET A 1 1.00 -3.84 23.29
C MET A 1 -0.12 -3.66 22.26
N THR A 2 -0.17 -2.59 21.49
CA THR A 2 -1.29 -2.36 20.55
C THR A 2 -1.10 -3.21 19.29
N PHE A 3 -2.21 -3.60 18.66
CA PHE A 3 -2.26 -4.28 17.36
C PHE A 3 -1.29 -3.66 16.34
N ARG A 4 -1.28 -2.32 16.28
CA ARG A 4 -0.41 -1.50 15.44
C ARG A 4 1.07 -1.80 15.67
N THR A 5 1.48 -1.94 16.93
CA THR A 5 2.90 -2.21 17.27
C THR A 5 3.30 -3.63 16.91
N LEU A 6 2.44 -4.63 17.12
CA LEU A 6 2.75 -6.04 16.80
C LEU A 6 2.82 -6.28 15.29
N LEU A 7 1.89 -5.74 14.50
CA LEU A 7 1.91 -5.89 13.05
C LEU A 7 3.09 -5.13 12.44
N ILE A 8 3.37 -3.90 12.86
CA ILE A 8 4.54 -3.14 12.37
C ILE A 8 5.85 -3.86 12.78
N MET A 9 5.96 -4.35 14.03
CA MET A 9 7.15 -5.09 14.47
C MET A 9 7.31 -6.41 13.70
N GLY A 10 6.20 -7.12 13.42
CA GLY A 10 6.20 -8.34 12.61
C GLY A 10 6.65 -8.05 11.18
N VAL A 11 6.09 -7.03 10.53
CA VAL A 11 6.45 -6.64 9.16
C VAL A 11 7.90 -6.15 9.06
N LEU A 12 8.37 -5.37 10.04
CA LEU A 12 9.77 -4.93 10.11
C LEU A 12 10.73 -6.12 10.40
N ALA A 13 10.35 -7.05 11.27
CA ALA A 13 11.13 -8.25 11.56
C ALA A 13 11.20 -9.21 10.36
N ILE A 14 10.17 -9.26 9.52
CA ILE A 14 10.14 -10.06 8.29
C ILE A 14 11.18 -9.57 7.26
N ASN A 15 11.48 -8.27 7.30
CA ASN A 15 12.52 -7.65 6.47
C ASN A 15 13.93 -7.75 7.04
N SER A 16 14.13 -8.37 8.21
CA SER A 16 15.45 -8.66 8.76
C SER A 16 15.69 -10.17 8.82
N LEU A 17 16.46 -10.73 7.89
CA LEU A 17 16.78 -12.18 7.88
C LEU A 17 17.77 -12.64 8.96
N ALA A 18 18.22 -11.79 9.89
CA ALA A 18 19.21 -12.18 10.89
C ALA A 18 18.57 -12.38 12.28
N GLY A 19 18.71 -13.57 12.85
CA GLY A 19 18.50 -13.86 14.28
C GLY A 19 19.50 -13.15 15.20
N ASN A 20 19.92 -11.94 14.83
CA ASN A 20 20.89 -11.12 15.53
C ASN A 20 20.49 -9.63 15.36
N PRO A 21 20.04 -8.94 16.42
CA PRO A 21 19.46 -7.59 16.34
C PRO A 21 20.44 -6.50 15.86
N THR A 22 21.74 -6.82 15.78
CA THR A 22 22.79 -5.91 15.29
C THR A 22 23.08 -6.02 13.78
N GLN A 23 22.72 -7.13 13.12
CA GLN A 23 22.76 -7.26 11.66
C GLN A 23 21.42 -6.91 10.99
N ALA A 24 20.33 -6.86 11.77
CA ALA A 24 19.00 -6.43 11.33
C ALA A 24 18.91 -4.94 10.91
N ALA A 25 19.99 -4.17 11.07
CA ALA A 25 20.04 -2.75 10.73
C ALA A 25 20.42 -2.47 9.25
N GLU A 26 20.78 -3.49 8.46
CA GLU A 26 21.37 -3.29 7.11
C GLU A 26 20.62 -3.96 5.95
N GLU A 27 19.51 -4.67 6.17
CA GLU A 27 18.52 -4.90 5.11
C GLU A 27 17.52 -3.72 5.13
N GLU A 28 17.94 -2.59 4.56
CA GLU A 28 17.14 -1.36 4.47
C GLU A 28 15.83 -1.66 3.73
N THR A 29 14.74 -1.81 4.49
CA THR A 29 13.41 -1.61 3.90
C THR A 29 13.40 -0.21 3.31
N VAL A 30 13.15 -0.09 2.00
CA VAL A 30 13.05 1.22 1.34
C VAL A 30 12.07 2.07 2.14
N SER A 31 12.56 3.15 2.76
CA SER A 31 11.68 4.00 3.55
C SER A 31 10.71 4.74 2.63
N LEU A 32 9.52 5.10 3.11
CA LEU A 32 8.60 5.95 2.34
C LEU A 32 9.31 7.22 1.85
N ARG A 33 10.16 7.84 2.67
CA ARG A 33 10.92 9.03 2.26
C ARG A 33 11.87 8.73 1.09
N THR A 34 12.50 7.56 1.07
CA THR A 34 13.36 7.10 -0.04
C THR A 34 12.52 6.92 -1.32
N VAL A 35 11.34 6.29 -1.22
CA VAL A 35 10.41 6.18 -2.37
C VAL A 35 10.05 7.55 -2.93
N LEU A 36 9.64 8.47 -2.05
CA LEU A 36 9.27 9.83 -2.47
C LEU A 36 10.46 10.59 -3.08
N ALA A 37 11.69 10.34 -2.63
CA ALA A 37 12.89 11.00 -3.14
C ALA A 37 13.24 10.59 -4.57
N ARG A 38 12.76 9.44 -5.04
CA ARG A 38 12.92 8.99 -6.43
C ARG A 38 12.20 9.90 -7.42
N TYR A 39 11.16 10.60 -6.97
CA TYR A 39 10.41 11.55 -7.78
C TYR A 39 11.07 12.95 -7.74
N PRO A 40 11.58 13.45 -8.88
CA PRO A 40 12.26 14.73 -8.92
C PRO A 40 11.38 15.86 -8.38
N GLY A 41 11.90 16.61 -7.39
CA GLY A 41 11.20 17.74 -6.80
C GLY A 41 10.14 17.40 -5.76
N ALA A 42 9.81 16.11 -5.53
CA ALA A 42 8.78 15.72 -4.56
C ALA A 42 9.07 16.22 -3.14
N ILE A 43 10.33 16.18 -2.67
CA ILE A 43 10.70 16.57 -1.31
C ILE A 43 11.20 18.04 -1.21
N ARG A 44 11.50 18.69 -2.33
CA ARG A 44 12.09 20.04 -2.32
C ARG A 44 11.04 21.12 -2.06
N LYS A 45 11.04 21.74 -0.89
CA LYS A 45 10.23 22.95 -0.65
C LYS A 45 10.80 24.13 -1.45
N ALA A 46 9.93 25.03 -1.89
CA ALA A 46 10.30 26.25 -2.60
C ALA A 46 9.57 27.44 -1.97
N PRO A 47 10.09 28.68 -2.07
CA PRO A 47 9.44 29.84 -1.48
C PRO A 47 8.08 30.08 -2.13
N THR A 48 7.06 30.30 -1.29
CA THR A 48 5.74 30.72 -1.71
C THR A 48 5.80 32.19 -2.16
N VAL A 49 5.26 32.49 -3.35
CA VAL A 49 5.34 33.84 -3.94
C VAL A 49 4.02 34.58 -3.74
N GLU A 50 2.89 33.98 -4.13
CA GLU A 50 1.57 34.61 -4.07
C GLU A 50 0.48 33.62 -3.57
N PRO A 51 0.31 33.45 -2.25
CA PRO A 51 -0.60 32.45 -1.70
C PRO A 51 -2.07 32.72 -2.04
N GLU A 52 -2.53 33.98 -2.11
CA GLU A 52 -3.91 34.25 -2.53
C GLU A 52 -4.13 34.03 -4.03
N LEU A 53 -3.10 34.23 -4.87
CA LEU A 53 -3.19 33.88 -6.29
C LEU A 53 -3.31 32.36 -6.45
N ALA A 54 -2.50 31.58 -5.74
CA ALA A 54 -2.58 30.12 -5.73
C ALA A 54 -4.00 29.63 -5.39
N GLN A 55 -4.58 30.13 -4.28
CA GLN A 55 -5.95 29.75 -3.89
C GLN A 55 -7.01 30.10 -4.94
N ARG A 56 -6.90 31.25 -5.61
CA ARG A 56 -7.84 31.64 -6.68
C ARG A 56 -7.71 30.73 -7.91
N LEU A 57 -6.48 30.45 -8.34
CA LEU A 57 -6.18 29.56 -9.46
C LEU A 57 -6.67 28.14 -9.19
N PHE A 58 -6.40 27.61 -7.99
CA PHE A 58 -6.92 26.31 -7.55
C PHE A 58 -8.46 26.23 -7.59
N ARG A 59 -9.16 27.25 -7.06
CA ARG A 59 -10.63 27.31 -7.11
C ARG A 59 -11.16 27.30 -8.56
N ARG A 60 -10.47 28.02 -9.46
CA ARG A 60 -10.80 28.03 -10.89
C ARG A 60 -10.52 26.68 -11.55
N GLY A 61 -9.41 26.02 -11.21
CA GLY A 61 -9.11 24.66 -11.64
C GLY A 61 -10.19 23.65 -11.22
N ASN A 62 -10.65 23.71 -9.98
CA ASN A 62 -11.77 22.87 -9.51
C ASN A 62 -13.07 23.16 -10.28
N THR A 63 -13.32 24.43 -10.64
CA THR A 63 -14.49 24.78 -11.47
C THR A 63 -14.38 24.15 -12.86
N TYR A 64 -13.22 24.19 -13.51
CA TYR A 64 -13.02 23.50 -14.79
C TYR A 64 -13.13 21.98 -14.65
N SER A 65 -12.60 21.39 -13.58
CA SER A 65 -12.71 19.94 -13.34
C SER A 65 -14.16 19.50 -13.16
N ASN A 66 -14.99 20.26 -12.44
CA ASN A 66 -16.42 19.98 -12.27
C ASN A 66 -17.22 20.11 -13.57
N LEU A 67 -16.68 20.84 -14.56
CA LEU A 67 -17.23 20.95 -15.90
C LEU A 67 -16.61 19.93 -16.87
N GLU A 68 -15.83 18.96 -16.36
CA GLU A 68 -15.12 17.94 -17.14
C GLU A 68 -14.12 18.52 -18.16
N ARG A 69 -13.70 19.78 -17.96
CA ARG A 69 -12.72 20.48 -18.80
C ARG A 69 -11.31 20.25 -18.24
N TYR A 70 -10.86 19.00 -18.29
CA TYR A 70 -9.67 18.55 -17.55
C TYR A 70 -8.37 19.24 -17.94
N ASP A 71 -8.12 19.52 -19.23
CA ASP A 71 -6.90 20.21 -19.67
C ASP A 71 -6.78 21.62 -19.06
N GLN A 72 -7.90 22.32 -18.95
CA GLN A 72 -7.96 23.65 -18.34
C GLN A 72 -7.87 23.57 -16.83
N ALA A 73 -8.41 22.52 -16.22
CA ALA A 73 -8.21 22.27 -14.79
C ALA A 73 -6.72 22.06 -14.47
N ILE A 74 -6.03 21.24 -15.27
CA ILE A 74 -4.59 20.98 -15.18
C ILE A 74 -3.80 22.29 -15.27
N GLU A 75 -4.04 23.09 -16.31
CA GLU A 75 -3.34 24.37 -16.50
C GLU A 75 -3.49 25.30 -15.28
N GLU A 76 -4.69 25.35 -14.69
CA GLU A 76 -4.97 26.18 -13.52
C GLU A 76 -4.34 25.63 -12.23
N PHE A 77 -4.31 24.32 -12.05
CA PHE A 77 -3.60 23.70 -10.93
C PHE A 77 -2.08 23.88 -11.04
N GLU A 78 -1.50 23.76 -12.24
CA GLU A 78 -0.08 24.02 -12.48
C GLU A 78 0.27 25.48 -12.16
N LYS A 79 -0.52 26.45 -12.65
CA LYS A 79 -0.33 27.86 -12.29
C LYS A 79 -0.46 28.09 -10.78
N SER A 80 -1.40 27.40 -10.12
CA SER A 80 -1.54 27.45 -8.66
C SER A 80 -0.28 26.98 -7.94
N ILE A 81 0.33 25.89 -8.41
CA ILE A 81 1.57 25.33 -7.87
C ILE A 81 2.76 26.28 -8.13
N VAL A 82 2.79 26.98 -9.26
CA VAL A 82 3.82 28.00 -9.51
C VAL A 82 3.70 29.17 -8.52
N ALA A 83 2.48 29.61 -8.21
CA ALA A 83 2.24 30.70 -7.26
C ALA A 83 2.53 30.30 -5.80
N ASP A 84 2.19 29.07 -5.42
CA ASP A 84 2.55 28.46 -4.14
C ASP A 84 3.00 26.99 -4.31
N PRO A 85 4.32 26.74 -4.38
CA PRO A 85 4.88 25.39 -4.56
C PRO A 85 4.65 24.43 -3.39
N ASN A 86 4.11 24.91 -2.27
CA ASN A 86 3.80 24.11 -1.08
C ASN A 86 2.29 23.92 -0.88
N PHE A 87 1.46 24.34 -1.84
CA PHE A 87 0.00 24.21 -1.73
C PHE A 87 -0.47 22.78 -2.03
N ALA A 88 -0.58 21.96 -0.97
CA ALA A 88 -0.83 20.53 -1.06
C ALA A 88 -2.12 20.17 -1.81
N GLU A 89 -3.19 20.95 -1.64
CA GLU A 89 -4.48 20.71 -2.27
C GLU A 89 -4.42 20.82 -3.79
N ALA A 90 -3.60 21.73 -4.33
CA ALA A 90 -3.39 21.86 -5.76
C ALA A 90 -2.69 20.61 -6.34
N TYR A 91 -1.67 20.09 -5.67
CA TYR A 91 -1.04 18.83 -6.06
C TYR A 91 -2.01 17.65 -6.00
N ARG A 92 -2.82 17.55 -4.94
CA ARG A 92 -3.81 16.47 -4.83
C ARG A 92 -4.82 16.50 -5.98
N SER A 93 -5.40 17.66 -6.26
CA SER A 93 -6.35 17.79 -7.36
C SER A 93 -5.70 17.49 -8.70
N LEU A 94 -4.49 18.02 -8.95
CA LEU A 94 -3.75 17.76 -10.19
C LEU A 94 -3.43 16.27 -10.37
N ALA A 95 -2.94 15.60 -9.32
CA ALA A 95 -2.62 14.17 -9.35
C ALA A 95 -3.86 13.32 -9.66
N ASN A 96 -4.99 13.63 -9.02
CA ASN A 96 -6.26 12.97 -9.29
C ASN A 96 -6.75 13.21 -10.72
N THR A 97 -6.59 14.43 -11.25
CA THR A 97 -6.95 14.72 -12.64
C THR A 97 -6.08 13.93 -13.62
N TYR A 98 -4.77 13.86 -13.40
CA TYR A 98 -3.90 13.01 -14.23
C TYR A 98 -4.28 11.53 -14.12
N TYR A 99 -4.56 11.04 -12.91
CA TYR A 99 -4.98 9.65 -12.69
C TYR A 99 -6.26 9.31 -13.45
N SER A 100 -7.29 10.16 -13.38
CA SER A 100 -8.55 9.96 -14.11
C SER A 100 -8.40 10.00 -15.63
N LEU A 101 -7.34 10.63 -16.13
CA LEU A 101 -6.98 10.66 -17.55
C LEU A 101 -5.99 9.54 -17.94
N GLU A 102 -5.69 8.62 -17.03
CA GLU A 102 -4.70 7.54 -17.19
C GLU A 102 -3.27 8.05 -17.51
N ARG A 103 -2.99 9.31 -17.15
CA ARG A 103 -1.69 9.97 -17.28
C ARG A 103 -0.80 9.63 -16.09
N PHE A 104 -0.51 8.34 -15.91
CA PHE A 104 0.13 7.83 -14.70
C PHE A 104 1.57 8.33 -14.51
N GLN A 105 2.28 8.61 -15.60
CA GLN A 105 3.66 9.13 -15.55
C GLN A 105 3.71 10.53 -14.91
N GLU A 106 2.67 11.35 -15.11
CA GLU A 106 2.52 12.65 -14.45
C GLU A 106 1.84 12.54 -13.07
N ALA A 107 0.91 11.59 -12.91
CA ALA A 107 0.19 11.40 -11.66
C ALA A 107 1.12 11.01 -10.50
N LYS A 108 2.03 10.04 -10.72
CA LYS A 108 2.92 9.52 -9.67
C LYS A 108 3.80 10.58 -8.98
N PRO A 109 4.61 11.40 -9.70
CA PRO A 109 5.39 12.47 -9.06
C PRO A 109 4.50 13.50 -8.35
N THR A 110 3.30 13.75 -8.88
CA THR A 110 2.35 14.70 -8.29
C THR A 110 1.74 14.16 -6.98
N PHE A 111 1.38 12.88 -6.93
CA PHE A 111 0.99 12.19 -5.69
C PHE A 111 2.13 12.17 -4.69
N ALA A 112 3.35 11.81 -5.12
CA ALA A 112 4.53 11.79 -4.25
C ALA A 112 4.77 13.15 -3.60
N ARG A 113 4.60 14.24 -4.35
CA ARG A 113 4.69 15.61 -3.84
C ARG A 113 3.58 15.92 -2.82
N TYR A 114 2.33 15.56 -3.10
CA TYR A 114 1.23 15.73 -2.15
C TYR A 114 1.50 14.99 -0.82
N ILE A 115 1.94 13.73 -0.90
CA ILE A 115 2.30 12.91 0.26
C ILE A 115 3.45 13.59 1.03
N ALA A 116 4.52 14.01 0.37
CA ALA A 116 5.67 14.66 1.02
C ALA A 116 5.29 15.96 1.76
N LEU A 117 4.33 16.74 1.25
CA LEU A 117 3.86 17.97 1.89
C LEU A 117 2.98 17.71 3.12
N THR A 118 2.37 16.53 3.23
CA THR A 118 1.34 16.22 4.24
C THR A 118 1.74 15.09 5.19
N LEU A 119 2.89 14.43 4.96
CA LEU A 119 3.32 13.25 5.72
C LEU A 119 3.49 13.51 7.23
N ASP A 120 3.93 14.71 7.61
CA ASP A 120 4.14 15.09 9.02
C ASP A 120 2.87 15.68 9.67
N GLN A 121 1.73 15.68 8.98
CA GLN A 121 0.43 16.18 9.46
C GLN A 121 -0.45 15.03 9.98
N GLU A 122 -1.55 15.38 10.65
CA GLU A 122 -2.57 14.41 11.05
C GLU A 122 -3.15 13.67 9.83
N PRO A 123 -3.12 12.33 9.79
CA PRO A 123 -3.53 11.57 8.60
C PRO A 123 -5.01 11.72 8.25
N THR A 124 -5.27 12.33 7.10
CA THR A 124 -6.61 12.44 6.51
C THR A 124 -6.96 11.23 5.61
N PRO A 125 -8.24 11.00 5.27
CA PRO A 125 -8.59 10.04 4.22
C PRO A 125 -7.85 10.30 2.90
N ALA A 126 -7.62 11.57 2.57
CA ALA A 126 -6.98 11.97 1.32
C ALA A 126 -5.51 11.49 1.22
N ILE A 127 -4.71 11.60 2.28
CA ILE A 127 -3.33 11.07 2.26
C ILE A 127 -3.31 9.54 2.23
N ARG A 128 -4.27 8.87 2.91
CA ARG A 128 -4.42 7.40 2.84
C ARG A 128 -4.71 6.95 1.41
N THR A 129 -5.66 7.59 0.73
CA THR A 129 -5.95 7.32 -0.68
C THR A 129 -4.74 7.58 -1.57
N ALA A 130 -4.04 8.71 -1.40
CA ALA A 130 -2.87 9.02 -2.22
C ALA A 130 -1.73 8.01 -2.05
N ILE A 131 -1.46 7.55 -0.82
CA ILE A 131 -0.45 6.51 -0.55
C ILE A 131 -0.86 5.19 -1.20
N ALA A 132 -2.11 4.76 -1.03
CA ALA A 132 -2.63 3.54 -1.63
C ALA A 132 -2.58 3.59 -3.17
N THR A 133 -3.01 4.71 -3.77
CA THR A 133 -2.97 4.92 -5.23
C THR A 133 -1.53 4.93 -5.74
N LEU A 134 -0.60 5.59 -5.06
CA LEU A 134 0.81 5.53 -5.48
C LEU A 134 1.35 4.11 -5.36
N GLY A 135 1.04 3.37 -4.27
CA GLY A 135 1.47 1.99 -4.08
C GLY A 135 0.96 1.08 -5.20
N ASP A 136 -0.32 1.21 -5.53
CA ASP A 136 -0.96 0.50 -6.63
C ASP A 136 -0.24 0.76 -7.98
N LEU A 137 0.00 2.03 -8.30
CA LEU A 137 0.70 2.43 -9.51
C LEU A 137 2.14 1.93 -9.56
N GLU A 138 2.85 1.85 -8.44
CA GLU A 138 4.21 1.29 -8.38
C GLU A 138 4.20 -0.22 -8.60
N ARG A 139 3.23 -0.90 -7.99
CA ARG A 139 3.03 -2.33 -8.13
C ARG A 139 2.71 -2.73 -9.57
N GLU A 140 1.87 -1.95 -10.27
CA GLU A 140 1.55 -2.18 -11.69
C GLU A 140 2.77 -1.97 -12.61
N ASP A 141 3.68 -1.06 -12.25
CA ASP A 141 4.96 -0.88 -12.96
C ASP A 141 6.01 -1.96 -12.62
N GLY A 142 5.71 -2.85 -11.68
CA GLY A 142 6.66 -3.86 -11.18
C GLY A 142 7.69 -3.33 -10.18
N ASN A 143 7.52 -2.10 -9.69
CA ASN A 143 8.35 -1.48 -8.65
C ASN A 143 7.91 -1.98 -7.26
N PHE A 144 8.11 -3.27 -7.00
CA PHE A 144 7.52 -3.93 -5.84
C PHE A 144 8.11 -3.45 -4.51
N GLU A 145 9.40 -3.15 -4.45
CA GLU A 145 10.06 -2.62 -3.25
C GLU A 145 9.46 -1.28 -2.82
N GLU A 146 9.20 -0.37 -3.77
CA GLU A 146 8.54 0.90 -3.50
C GLU A 146 7.08 0.72 -3.11
N SER A 147 6.35 -0.20 -3.78
CA SER A 147 4.98 -0.55 -3.39
C SER A 147 4.92 -1.08 -1.96
N ILE A 148 5.85 -1.96 -1.56
CA ILE A 148 5.91 -2.52 -0.20
C ILE A 148 6.07 -1.41 0.85
N ALA A 149 6.90 -0.40 0.57
CA ALA A 149 7.07 0.75 1.47
C ALA A 149 5.77 1.56 1.64
N LEU A 150 5.01 1.71 0.55
CA LEU A 150 3.70 2.39 0.53
C LEU A 150 2.61 1.55 1.22
N ASP A 151 2.63 0.23 1.04
CA ASP A 151 1.74 -0.73 1.69
C ASP A 151 1.96 -0.74 3.21
N LEU A 152 3.23 -0.79 3.64
CA LEU A 152 3.60 -0.67 5.05
C LEU A 152 3.08 0.65 5.62
N LYS A 153 3.25 1.76 4.90
CA LYS A 153 2.69 3.04 5.37
C LYS A 153 1.17 3.01 5.48
N SER A 154 0.48 2.37 4.54
CA SER A 154 -0.97 2.22 4.59
C SER A 154 -1.40 1.46 5.85
N ILE A 155 -0.71 0.36 6.19
CA ILE A 155 -0.95 -0.42 7.41
C ILE A 155 -0.69 0.40 8.67
N GLU A 156 0.36 1.24 8.68
CA GLU A 156 0.62 2.13 9.82
C GLU A 156 -0.51 3.14 10.07
N LEU A 157 -1.16 3.60 8.99
CA LEU A 157 -2.22 4.60 9.01
C LEU A 157 -3.60 4.02 9.31
N ASP A 158 -3.84 2.77 8.92
CA ASP A 158 -5.09 2.05 9.17
C ASP A 158 -4.82 0.59 9.56
N PRO A 159 -4.30 0.37 10.79
CA PRO A 159 -3.93 -0.98 11.22
C PRO A 159 -5.16 -1.88 11.37
N GLY A 160 -6.37 -1.35 11.48
CA GLY A 160 -7.60 -2.16 11.57
C GLY A 160 -8.02 -2.79 10.25
N ASN A 161 -7.42 -2.42 9.12
CA ASN A 161 -7.87 -2.85 7.81
C ASN A 161 -7.13 -4.11 7.31
N ASP A 162 -7.82 -5.23 7.39
CA ASP A 162 -7.34 -6.56 6.98
C ASP A 162 -6.96 -6.62 5.51
N SER A 163 -7.62 -5.83 4.67
CA SER A 163 -7.36 -5.79 3.23
C SER A 163 -5.94 -5.30 2.92
N LEU A 164 -5.34 -4.50 3.80
CA LEU A 164 -3.97 -4.02 3.62
C LEU A 164 -2.92 -5.13 3.84
N VAL A 165 -3.22 -6.09 4.72
CA VAL A 165 -2.39 -7.31 4.86
C VAL A 165 -2.44 -8.11 3.55
N HIS A 166 -3.63 -8.21 2.94
CA HIS A 166 -3.80 -8.89 1.66
C HIS A 166 -3.02 -8.21 0.53
N ILE A 167 -3.15 -6.89 0.40
CA ILE A 167 -2.46 -6.08 -0.61
C ILE A 167 -0.95 -6.32 -0.49
N MET A 168 -0.36 -6.10 0.69
CA MET A 168 1.08 -6.25 0.88
C MET A 168 1.55 -7.69 0.66
N GLY A 169 0.79 -8.68 1.13
CA GLY A 169 1.09 -10.09 0.88
C GLY A 169 1.09 -10.44 -0.61
N ASN A 170 0.17 -9.89 -1.40
CA ASN A 170 0.18 -10.04 -2.86
C ASN A 170 1.37 -9.31 -3.48
N THR A 171 1.73 -8.12 -3.00
CA THR A 171 2.90 -7.39 -3.50
C THR A 171 4.17 -8.21 -3.34
N TYR A 172 4.40 -8.83 -2.16
CA TYR A 172 5.53 -9.75 -1.96
C TYR A 172 5.49 -10.98 -2.86
N ASN A 173 4.31 -11.57 -3.05
CA ASN A 173 4.16 -12.72 -3.93
C ASN A 173 4.44 -12.36 -5.41
N ASN A 174 3.99 -11.18 -5.85
CA ASN A 174 4.26 -10.68 -7.20
C ASN A 174 5.77 -10.38 -7.41
N ALA A 175 6.47 -9.98 -6.35
CA ALA A 175 7.92 -9.87 -6.33
C ALA A 175 8.66 -11.22 -6.30
N GLY A 176 7.94 -12.35 -6.32
CA GLY A 176 8.51 -13.70 -6.20
C GLY A 176 8.97 -14.07 -4.79
N ALA A 177 8.68 -13.24 -3.78
CA ALA A 177 9.05 -13.45 -2.38
C ALA A 177 7.91 -14.12 -1.60
N THR A 178 7.47 -15.30 -2.05
CA THR A 178 6.34 -16.05 -1.44
C THR A 178 6.52 -16.32 0.04
N ASP A 179 7.74 -16.64 0.49
CA ASP A 179 8.07 -16.80 1.91
C ASP A 179 7.74 -15.54 2.73
N LYS A 180 8.06 -14.36 2.20
CA LYS A 180 7.73 -13.09 2.86
C LYS A 180 6.22 -12.86 2.86
N ALA A 181 5.54 -13.16 1.76
CA ALA A 181 4.08 -13.09 1.69
C ALA A 181 3.44 -13.96 2.78
N ILE A 182 3.86 -15.22 2.94
CA ILE A 182 3.39 -16.11 4.01
C ILE A 182 3.57 -15.47 5.39
N ARG A 183 4.76 -14.91 5.67
CA ARG A 183 5.01 -14.27 6.97
C ARG A 183 4.11 -13.05 7.21
N ILE A 184 3.79 -12.26 6.18
CA ILE A 184 2.84 -11.15 6.29
C ILE A 184 1.47 -11.65 6.74
N TYR A 185 0.97 -12.72 6.13
CA TYR A 185 -0.30 -13.32 6.55
C TYR A 185 -0.23 -13.95 7.94
N GLN A 186 0.90 -14.55 8.32
CA GLN A 186 1.12 -15.09 9.67
C GLN A 186 1.07 -13.97 10.73
N ALA A 187 1.72 -12.83 10.50
CA ALA A 187 1.58 -11.66 11.37
C ALA A 187 0.12 -11.14 11.40
N GLY A 188 -0.59 -11.23 10.28
CA GLY A 188 -2.03 -10.98 10.21
C GLY A 188 -2.83 -11.93 11.12
N ILE A 189 -2.51 -13.22 11.13
CA ILE A 189 -3.14 -14.26 11.97
C ILE A 189 -2.88 -14.01 13.45
N GLU A 190 -1.65 -13.68 13.84
CA GLU A 190 -1.30 -13.37 15.24
C GLU A 190 -2.15 -12.24 15.82
N THR A 191 -2.53 -11.30 14.96
CA THR A 191 -3.25 -10.10 15.37
C THR A 191 -4.76 -10.21 15.15
N ARG A 192 -5.22 -11.05 14.21
CA ARG A 192 -6.64 -11.36 13.92
C ARG A 192 -6.82 -12.87 13.69
N PRO A 193 -6.78 -13.68 14.77
CA PRO A 193 -6.81 -15.14 14.68
C PRO A 193 -8.17 -15.69 14.21
N ASP A 194 -9.20 -14.87 14.17
CA ASP A 194 -10.54 -15.26 13.71
C ASP A 194 -10.73 -15.06 12.21
N ASN A 195 -9.77 -14.43 11.51
CA ASN A 195 -9.89 -14.19 10.07
C ASN A 195 -9.51 -15.45 9.26
N ALA A 196 -10.51 -16.24 8.90
CA ALA A 196 -10.36 -17.46 8.08
C ALA A 196 -9.63 -17.22 6.74
N TYR A 197 -9.76 -16.03 6.15
CA TYR A 197 -9.13 -15.70 4.88
C TYR A 197 -7.59 -15.73 4.95
N PHE A 198 -7.00 -15.34 6.10
CA PHE A 198 -5.55 -15.37 6.25
C PHE A 198 -5.02 -16.80 6.25
N TYR A 199 -5.64 -17.69 7.03
CA TYR A 199 -5.30 -19.12 7.03
C TYR A 199 -5.43 -19.73 5.64
N ARG A 200 -6.55 -19.48 4.95
CA ARG A 200 -6.74 -19.95 3.58
C ARG A 200 -5.65 -19.45 2.63
N THR A 201 -5.21 -18.21 2.79
CA THR A 201 -4.22 -17.63 1.90
C THR A 201 -2.81 -18.18 2.16
N VAL A 202 -2.45 -18.42 3.42
CA VAL A 202 -1.22 -19.17 3.77
C VAL A 202 -1.29 -20.59 3.18
N GLY A 203 -2.41 -21.30 3.38
CA GLY A 203 -2.62 -22.64 2.82
C GLY A 203 -2.42 -22.68 1.31
N ARG A 204 -2.96 -21.70 0.57
CA ARG A 204 -2.77 -21.58 -0.88
C ARG A 204 -1.30 -21.44 -1.27
N PHE A 205 -0.54 -20.60 -0.58
CA PHE A 205 0.89 -20.42 -0.90
C PHE A 205 1.69 -21.69 -0.60
N LEU A 206 1.45 -22.34 0.54
CA LEU A 206 2.07 -23.61 0.89
C LEU A 206 1.74 -24.71 -0.13
N GLU A 207 0.49 -24.75 -0.60
CA GLU A 207 0.05 -25.71 -1.61
C GLU A 207 0.78 -25.49 -2.94
N GLN A 208 0.94 -24.24 -3.37
CA GLN A 208 1.70 -23.87 -4.58
C GLN A 208 3.18 -24.27 -4.47
N GLU A 209 3.75 -24.25 -3.26
CA GLU A 209 5.11 -24.74 -2.97
C GLU A 209 5.20 -26.27 -2.85
N GLY A 210 4.08 -26.99 -2.95
CA GLY A 210 4.04 -28.45 -2.78
C GLY A 210 4.11 -28.92 -1.33
N ARG A 211 4.01 -28.00 -0.36
CA ARG A 211 3.98 -28.29 1.09
C ARG A 211 2.57 -28.69 1.51
N LEU A 212 2.06 -29.76 0.90
CA LEU A 212 0.65 -30.14 0.93
C LEU A 212 0.13 -30.44 2.35
N GLN A 213 0.95 -31.03 3.21
CA GLN A 213 0.55 -31.33 4.59
C GLN A 213 0.34 -30.04 5.40
N GLU A 214 1.26 -29.09 5.30
CA GLU A 214 1.16 -27.80 6.00
C GLU A 214 0.01 -26.97 5.42
N ALA A 215 -0.19 -27.01 4.10
CA ALA A 215 -1.33 -26.38 3.45
C ALA A 215 -2.66 -26.93 3.96
N LEU A 216 -2.76 -28.25 4.16
CA LEU A 216 -3.96 -28.90 4.71
C LEU A 216 -4.26 -28.40 6.12
N GLU A 217 -3.26 -28.30 6.99
CA GLU A 217 -3.43 -27.75 8.34
C GLU A 217 -3.99 -26.32 8.30
N GLN A 218 -3.48 -25.47 7.42
CA GLN A 218 -3.99 -24.10 7.27
C GLN A 218 -5.41 -24.05 6.72
N TYR A 219 -5.76 -24.90 5.75
CA TYR A 219 -7.15 -24.99 5.27
C TYR A 219 -8.11 -25.50 6.34
N GLN A 220 -7.67 -26.44 7.19
CA GLN A 220 -8.46 -26.88 8.34
C GLN A 220 -8.68 -25.74 9.33
N GLN A 221 -7.64 -24.95 9.64
CA GLN A 221 -7.80 -23.77 10.47
C GLN A 221 -8.79 -22.76 9.84
N ALA A 222 -8.73 -22.52 8.53
CA ALA A 222 -9.70 -21.67 7.85
C ALA A 222 -11.15 -22.19 8.01
N ALA A 223 -11.37 -23.48 7.79
CA ALA A 223 -12.68 -24.12 7.95
C ALA A 223 -13.19 -24.11 9.40
N GLU A 224 -12.30 -24.20 10.39
CA GLU A 224 -12.67 -24.08 11.82
C GLU A 224 -13.19 -22.68 12.18
N ARG A 225 -12.69 -21.63 11.52
CA ARG A 225 -13.09 -20.23 11.79
C ARG A 225 -14.37 -19.84 11.07
N ASP A 226 -14.69 -20.53 9.98
CA ASP A 226 -15.91 -20.33 9.22
C ASP A 226 -16.52 -21.71 8.84
N PRO A 227 -17.16 -22.39 9.82
CA PRO A 227 -17.66 -23.76 9.64
C PRO A 227 -18.81 -23.90 8.65
N ASP A 228 -19.51 -22.81 8.36
CA ASP A 228 -20.65 -22.78 7.43
C ASP A 228 -20.20 -22.58 5.97
N SER A 229 -18.91 -22.38 5.73
CA SER A 229 -18.34 -22.15 4.41
C SER A 229 -17.99 -23.45 3.69
N ASP A 230 -18.87 -23.86 2.76
CA ASP A 230 -18.65 -24.97 1.83
C ASP A 230 -17.32 -24.82 1.06
N PHE A 231 -16.91 -23.58 0.80
CA PHE A 231 -15.67 -23.28 0.10
C PHE A 231 -14.43 -23.77 0.89
N TYR A 232 -14.36 -23.52 2.20
CA TYR A 232 -13.23 -23.99 3.01
C TYR A 232 -13.29 -25.50 3.24
N ALA A 233 -14.49 -26.07 3.45
CA ALA A 233 -14.66 -27.51 3.54
C ALA A 233 -14.16 -28.23 2.27
N THR A 234 -14.52 -27.71 1.10
CA THR A 234 -14.09 -28.24 -0.20
C THR A 234 -12.56 -28.19 -0.39
N LEU A 235 -11.89 -27.12 0.07
CA LEU A 235 -10.42 -27.03 0.02
C LEU A 235 -9.75 -28.14 0.85
N VAL A 236 -10.28 -28.40 2.05
CA VAL A 236 -9.77 -29.46 2.94
C VAL A 236 -9.97 -30.83 2.30
N GLU A 237 -11.16 -31.12 1.77
CA GLU A 237 -11.47 -32.41 1.13
C GLU A 237 -10.60 -32.66 -0.11
N ASN A 238 -10.50 -31.68 -1.01
CA ASN A 238 -9.71 -31.78 -2.23
C ASN A 238 -8.23 -32.03 -1.94
N LEU A 239 -7.68 -31.30 -0.96
CA LEU A 239 -6.27 -31.46 -0.61
C LEU A 239 -6.00 -32.78 0.11
N ARG A 240 -6.92 -33.24 0.96
CA ARG A 240 -6.83 -34.56 1.62
C ARG A 240 -6.83 -35.69 0.58
N ALA A 241 -7.71 -35.64 -0.42
CA ALA A 241 -7.78 -36.65 -1.47
C ALA A 241 -6.47 -36.77 -2.28
N ARG A 242 -5.70 -35.69 -2.42
CA ARG A 242 -4.39 -35.70 -3.09
C ARG A 242 -3.26 -36.28 -2.24
N LEU A 243 -3.47 -36.40 -0.93
CA LEU A 243 -2.52 -36.98 0.02
C LEU A 243 -2.80 -38.46 0.29
N GLU A 244 -3.96 -38.97 -0.14
CA GLU A 244 -4.27 -40.39 -0.10
C GLU A 244 -3.44 -41.14 -1.17
N PRO A 245 -2.80 -42.27 -0.82
CA PRO A 245 -1.89 -43.02 -1.69
C PRO A 245 -2.57 -43.80 -2.82
#